data_AF-M3I251-F1
#
_entry.id   AF-M3I251-F1
#
_cell.length_a   1.000
_cell.length_b   1.000
_cell.length_c   1.000
_cell.angle_alpha   90.00
_cell.angle_beta   90.00
_cell.angle_gamma   90.00
#
_symmetry.space_group_name_H-M   'P 1'
#
loop_
_entity.id
_entity.type
_entity.pdbx_description
1 polymer ?
#
loop_
_entity_poly.entity_id
_entity_poly.type
_entity_poly.pdbx_seq_one_letter_code
_entity_poly.pdbx_strand_id
1 'polypeptide(L)'
;MKNNLAKGFKVAEELTQEQMAEWAYLSEDEQTLTASSIHKGEKTEPQTQNKDIDDTRDKILDCREAIENTGLFKSSETSAVACVREFYTAYGTDDDSKVQEAINDIYKTNMSLRDVTEIKELTLREMNMDLKEDFDNGKEYTIRDINKKFAYEVTGAANLSKDAQQAVEILGEKELLDTRIRERQAELDEFKSPKAKREFVKDRLDGVEKNESLKESLQILKEKEKIEEQIKAKEEQIAKKEKGEEKEPSPEQNEPQPGRENGAEQEDWNKRADELEMQHEKELEDLKDKQSKLEANFQKSIDNLMNSDGINGIITALQEMDRSLEMMLKQGKEESIAKDRQRQENLDLAFDSPKFKEAVGDLVKEVYTQRKKVKGGFKEMENERANYAKLQTTYEKETKKGLDVKGYEKLKKMMGDIEKETPNFKDSYPKFYQKVNDTLVQTKDKILNKAKGQENENDRGRSL
;
A
#
# COMPACT_ATOMS: atom_id res chain seq x y z
N MET A 1 -50.15 -8.57 -18.98
CA MET A 1 -49.09 -8.06 -18.09
C MET A 1 -48.97 -8.78 -16.74
N LYS A 2 -49.93 -9.62 -16.29
CA LYS A 2 -49.85 -10.29 -14.98
C LYS A 2 -49.07 -11.62 -14.93
N ASN A 3 -48.73 -12.25 -16.07
CA ASN A 3 -48.16 -13.61 -16.07
C ASN A 3 -46.68 -13.73 -16.49
N ASN A 4 -46.02 -12.63 -16.87
CA ASN A 4 -44.59 -12.66 -17.26
C ASN A 4 -43.64 -12.02 -16.24
N LEU A 5 -44.10 -11.17 -15.30
CA LEU A 5 -43.23 -10.65 -14.22
C LEU A 5 -43.13 -11.57 -12.99
N ALA A 6 -44.13 -12.42 -12.75
CA ALA A 6 -44.12 -13.38 -11.63
C ALA A 6 -43.12 -14.55 -11.82
N LYS A 7 -42.42 -14.61 -12.96
CA LYS A 7 -41.37 -15.60 -13.27
C LYS A 7 -39.95 -15.00 -13.32
N GLY A 8 -39.79 -13.69 -13.06
CA GLY A 8 -38.52 -12.97 -13.21
C GLY A 8 -37.71 -12.77 -11.94
N PHE A 9 -38.32 -12.85 -10.75
CA PHE A 9 -37.59 -12.85 -9.48
C PHE A 9 -37.08 -14.25 -9.15
N LYS A 10 -36.16 -14.76 -9.97
CA LYS A 10 -35.25 -15.80 -9.48
C LYS A 10 -34.15 -15.08 -8.70
N VAL A 11 -34.29 -15.19 -7.38
CA VAL A 11 -33.22 -15.40 -6.38
C VAL A 11 -31.83 -15.04 -6.91
N ALA A 12 -31.21 -14.04 -6.28
CA ALA A 12 -29.77 -13.84 -6.29
C ALA A 12 -29.08 -15.19 -6.15
N GLU A 13 -28.53 -15.71 -7.26
CA GLU A 13 -27.59 -16.81 -7.17
C GLU A 13 -26.44 -16.29 -6.30
N GLU A 14 -26.24 -17.02 -5.19
CA GLU A 14 -25.06 -16.93 -4.36
C GLU A 14 -23.83 -16.72 -5.24
N LEU A 15 -22.93 -15.82 -4.79
CA LEU A 15 -21.60 -15.61 -5.36
C LEU A 15 -21.10 -16.91 -5.99
N THR A 16 -20.88 -16.94 -7.31
CA THR A 16 -20.32 -18.14 -7.92
C THR A 16 -19.01 -18.45 -7.20
N GLN A 17 -18.75 -19.72 -6.91
CA GLN A 17 -17.55 -20.17 -6.19
C GLN A 17 -16.25 -19.62 -6.81
N GLU A 18 -16.27 -19.36 -8.12
CA GLU A 18 -15.23 -18.66 -8.88
C GLU A 18 -15.04 -17.18 -8.46
N GLN A 19 -16.12 -16.43 -8.26
CA GLN A 19 -16.07 -15.01 -7.83
C GLN A 19 -15.62 -14.84 -6.37
N MET A 20 -15.84 -15.85 -5.52
CA MET A 20 -15.25 -15.89 -4.17
C MET A 20 -13.78 -16.32 -4.17
N ALA A 21 -13.39 -17.20 -5.10
CA ALA A 21 -12.02 -17.68 -5.24
C ALA A 21 -11.04 -16.59 -5.73
N GLU A 22 -11.47 -15.69 -6.62
CA GLU A 22 -10.66 -14.54 -7.05
C GLU A 22 -10.30 -13.60 -5.88
N TRP A 23 -11.13 -13.55 -4.83
CA TRP A 23 -10.89 -12.75 -3.63
C TRP A 23 -10.08 -13.47 -2.57
N ALA A 24 -10.25 -14.78 -2.40
CA ALA A 24 -9.40 -15.57 -1.48
C ALA A 24 -7.92 -15.37 -1.83
N TYR A 25 -7.60 -15.43 -3.12
CA TYR A 25 -6.24 -15.19 -3.64
C TYR A 25 -5.70 -13.78 -3.35
N LEU A 26 -6.54 -12.73 -3.43
CA LEU A 26 -6.12 -11.35 -3.19
C LEU A 26 -6.08 -10.97 -1.70
N SER A 27 -6.88 -11.63 -0.85
CA SER A 27 -6.91 -11.40 0.60
C SER A 27 -5.83 -12.18 1.37
N GLU A 28 -5.44 -13.37 0.89
CA GLU A 28 -4.36 -14.18 1.47
C GLU A 28 -2.97 -13.51 1.30
N ASP A 29 -2.74 -12.80 0.19
CA ASP A 29 -1.52 -12.02 -0.03
C ASP A 29 -1.39 -10.79 0.90
N GLU A 30 -2.51 -10.17 1.33
CA GLU A 30 -2.49 -9.06 2.30
C GLU A 30 -2.34 -9.55 3.76
N GLN A 31 -2.85 -10.73 4.10
CA GLN A 31 -2.73 -11.32 5.45
C GLN A 31 -1.33 -11.88 5.75
N THR A 32 -0.63 -12.42 4.74
CA THR A 32 0.74 -12.92 4.92
C THR A 32 1.76 -11.81 5.15
N LEU A 33 1.48 -10.57 4.71
CA LEU A 33 2.33 -9.39 4.94
C LEU A 33 2.15 -8.75 6.32
N THR A 34 1.00 -8.93 6.97
CA THR A 34 0.66 -8.30 8.25
C THR A 34 0.98 -9.17 9.47
N ALA A 35 1.03 -10.50 9.31
CA ALA A 35 1.31 -11.42 10.42
C ALA A 35 2.76 -11.41 10.94
N SER A 36 3.70 -10.75 10.27
CA SER A 36 5.13 -10.74 10.66
C SER A 36 5.52 -9.69 11.71
N SER A 37 4.58 -8.88 12.22
CA SER A 37 4.91 -7.70 13.06
C SER A 37 4.39 -7.70 14.51
N ILE A 38 3.96 -8.84 15.09
CA ILE A 38 3.56 -8.86 16.52
C ILE A 38 4.16 -10.08 17.24
N HIS A 39 5.02 -9.82 18.23
CA HIS A 39 5.60 -10.83 19.11
C HIS A 39 5.32 -10.52 20.59
N LYS A 40 5.05 -11.60 21.34
CA LYS A 40 5.25 -11.84 22.80
C LYS A 40 4.36 -11.15 23.86
N GLY A 41 3.81 -12.01 24.72
CA GLY A 41 3.82 -11.83 26.18
C GLY A 41 2.64 -12.45 26.94
N GLU A 42 2.84 -13.59 27.61
CA GLU A 42 2.69 -13.74 29.08
C GLU A 42 2.83 -15.21 29.53
N LYS A 43 3.73 -15.42 30.51
CA LYS A 43 3.91 -16.66 31.30
C LYS A 43 3.07 -16.57 32.58
N THR A 44 2.61 -17.71 33.09
CA THR A 44 2.43 -17.91 34.54
C THR A 44 2.95 -19.28 34.95
N GLU A 45 3.77 -19.30 36.00
CA GLU A 45 4.26 -20.48 36.73
C GLU A 45 3.72 -20.43 38.17
N PRO A 46 3.64 -21.57 38.86
CA PRO A 46 4.05 -21.59 40.27
C PRO A 46 5.00 -22.75 40.64
N GLN A 47 5.89 -22.42 41.58
CA GLN A 47 6.97 -23.20 42.17
C GLN A 47 6.51 -24.40 43.01
N THR A 48 7.33 -25.46 43.09
CA THR A 48 7.46 -26.31 44.30
C THR A 48 8.84 -26.94 44.41
N GLN A 49 9.46 -26.72 45.57
CA GLN A 49 10.78 -27.16 46.00
C GLN A 49 10.78 -28.65 46.40
N ASN A 50 11.19 -29.52 45.47
CA ASN A 50 11.86 -30.83 45.68
C ASN A 50 12.24 -31.47 44.33
N LYS A 51 12.38 -30.64 43.29
CA LYS A 51 12.43 -31.02 41.87
C LYS A 51 13.83 -30.88 41.27
N ASP A 52 14.74 -30.16 41.95
CA ASP A 52 15.97 -29.61 41.37
C ASP A 52 17.14 -30.60 41.20
N ILE A 53 17.01 -31.87 41.59
CA ILE A 53 18.00 -32.92 41.24
C ILE A 53 17.48 -33.76 40.07
N ASP A 54 16.18 -34.06 40.05
CA ASP A 54 15.54 -34.70 38.91
C ASP A 54 15.56 -33.79 37.67
N ASP A 55 15.39 -32.47 37.86
CA ASP A 55 15.39 -31.49 36.77
C ASP A 55 16.77 -31.38 36.07
N THR A 56 17.88 -31.35 36.80
CA THR A 56 19.23 -31.29 36.19
C THR A 56 19.58 -32.59 35.47
N ARG A 57 19.16 -33.74 36.02
CA ARG A 57 19.37 -35.04 35.38
C ARG A 57 18.56 -35.18 34.09
N ASP A 58 17.28 -34.79 34.11
CA ASP A 58 16.40 -34.81 32.94
C ASP A 58 16.92 -33.89 31.84
N LYS A 59 17.36 -32.68 32.19
CA LYS A 59 18.02 -31.77 31.24
C LYS A 59 19.30 -32.36 30.62
N ILE A 60 20.10 -33.10 31.38
CA ILE A 60 21.28 -33.79 30.83
C ILE A 60 20.87 -34.95 29.91
N LEU A 61 19.76 -35.65 30.19
CA LEU A 61 19.22 -36.66 29.28
C LEU A 61 18.71 -36.03 27.98
N ASP A 62 18.05 -34.87 28.05
CA ASP A 62 17.64 -34.11 26.86
C ASP A 62 18.84 -33.68 26.02
N CYS A 63 19.90 -33.16 26.65
CA CYS A 63 21.15 -32.82 25.97
C CYS A 63 21.80 -34.05 25.33
N ARG A 64 21.76 -35.20 26.00
CA ARG A 64 22.27 -36.45 25.46
C ARG A 64 21.49 -36.88 24.22
N GLU A 65 20.16 -36.83 24.26
CA GLU A 65 19.31 -37.17 23.12
C GLU A 65 19.55 -36.21 21.94
N ALA A 66 19.67 -34.91 22.22
CA ALA A 66 20.01 -33.91 21.21
C ALA A 66 21.36 -34.19 20.52
N ILE A 67 22.37 -34.58 21.30
CA ILE A 67 23.70 -34.95 20.78
C ILE A 67 23.64 -36.26 19.96
N GLU A 68 22.90 -37.26 20.43
CA GLU A 68 22.72 -38.53 19.71
C GLU A 68 21.97 -38.35 18.38
N ASN A 69 20.99 -37.42 18.32
CA ASN A 69 20.19 -37.15 17.13
C ASN A 69 20.88 -36.25 16.09
N THR A 70 21.74 -35.32 16.51
CA THR A 70 22.37 -34.34 15.61
C THR A 70 23.67 -34.83 14.99
N GLY A 71 24.32 -35.85 15.57
CA GLY A 71 25.60 -36.39 15.07
C GLY A 71 26.75 -35.37 15.07
N LEU A 72 26.58 -34.23 15.74
CA LEU A 72 27.46 -33.07 15.65
C LEU A 72 28.61 -33.20 16.66
N PHE A 73 29.58 -34.07 16.37
CA PHE A 73 30.85 -34.07 17.11
C PHE A 73 31.90 -33.30 16.31
N LYS A 74 32.30 -32.12 16.82
CA LYS A 74 33.62 -31.56 16.50
C LYS A 74 34.64 -32.61 16.96
N SER A 75 35.43 -33.12 16.02
CA SER A 75 36.03 -34.47 16.01
C SER A 75 37.15 -34.78 17.01
N SER A 76 37.02 -34.39 18.29
CA SER A 76 37.92 -34.86 19.36
C SER A 76 37.32 -34.86 20.78
N GLU A 77 36.10 -34.37 20.98
CA GLU A 77 35.49 -34.27 22.32
C GLU A 77 34.80 -35.59 22.74
N THR A 78 34.89 -35.95 24.02
CA THR A 78 34.13 -37.08 24.57
C THR A 78 32.64 -36.72 24.68
N SER A 79 31.74 -37.70 24.58
CA SER A 79 30.29 -37.48 24.67
C SER A 79 29.86 -36.79 25.96
N ALA A 80 30.59 -37.00 27.06
CA ALA A 80 30.35 -36.32 28.33
C ALA A 80 30.67 -34.81 28.25
N VAL A 81 31.79 -34.43 27.63
CA VAL A 81 32.20 -33.02 27.46
C VAL A 81 31.22 -32.27 26.55
N ALA A 82 30.81 -32.90 25.44
CA ALA A 82 29.81 -32.33 24.54
C ALA A 82 28.47 -32.10 25.26
N CYS A 83 28.07 -33.04 26.13
CA CYS A 83 26.83 -32.93 26.90
C CYS A 83 26.88 -31.79 27.94
N VAL A 84 28.01 -31.61 28.62
CA VAL A 84 28.21 -30.47 29.54
C VAL A 84 28.10 -29.14 28.80
N ARG A 85 28.72 -29.03 27.62
CA ARG A 85 28.65 -27.82 26.79
C ARG A 85 27.23 -27.52 26.32
N GLU A 86 26.53 -28.53 25.80
CA GLU A 86 25.14 -28.38 25.36
C GLU A 86 24.23 -27.95 26.51
N PHE A 87 24.44 -28.52 27.69
CA PHE A 87 23.71 -28.17 28.90
C PHE A 87 23.84 -26.68 29.24
N TYR A 88 25.07 -26.14 29.30
CA TYR A 88 25.28 -24.72 29.61
C TYR A 88 24.84 -23.79 28.48
N THR A 89 24.79 -24.28 27.24
CA THR A 89 24.27 -23.53 26.08
C THR A 89 22.75 -23.41 26.14
N ALA A 90 22.05 -24.51 26.41
CA ALA A 90 20.58 -24.57 26.42
C ALA A 90 19.97 -24.01 27.71
N TYR A 91 20.59 -24.28 28.86
CA TYR A 91 20.00 -24.02 30.18
C TYR A 91 20.73 -22.94 30.98
N GLY A 92 21.90 -22.48 30.55
CA GLY A 92 22.67 -21.45 31.25
C GLY A 92 23.26 -21.96 32.57
N THR A 93 23.45 -21.05 33.54
CA THR A 93 24.16 -21.36 34.79
C THR A 93 23.31 -22.18 35.77
N ASP A 94 23.66 -23.46 35.97
CA ASP A 94 23.14 -24.32 37.04
C ASP A 94 24.24 -24.59 38.11
N ASP A 95 23.92 -25.37 39.15
CA ASP A 95 24.87 -25.86 40.16
C ASP A 95 25.83 -26.89 39.57
N ASP A 96 27.07 -26.46 39.33
CA ASP A 96 28.14 -27.26 38.73
C ASP A 96 28.33 -28.61 39.42
N SER A 97 28.07 -28.69 40.73
CA SER A 97 28.21 -29.95 41.49
C SER A 97 27.13 -30.96 41.10
N LYS A 98 25.90 -30.50 40.85
CA LYS A 98 24.80 -31.35 40.39
C LYS A 98 24.99 -31.78 38.94
N VAL A 99 25.44 -30.86 38.09
CA VAL A 99 25.77 -31.14 36.69
C VAL A 99 26.87 -32.20 36.62
N GLN A 100 27.92 -32.05 37.43
CA GLN A 100 29.00 -33.02 37.54
C GLN A 100 28.50 -34.40 37.99
N GLU A 101 27.68 -34.45 39.04
CA GLU A 101 27.14 -35.70 39.58
C GLU A 101 26.27 -36.42 38.54
N ALA A 102 25.38 -35.70 37.87
CA ALA A 102 24.51 -36.24 36.83
C ALA A 102 25.28 -36.70 35.58
N ILE A 103 26.29 -35.94 35.13
CA ILE A 103 27.14 -36.34 33.99
C ILE A 103 27.93 -37.61 34.31
N ASN A 104 28.55 -37.67 35.49
CA ASN A 104 29.31 -38.83 35.92
C ASN A 104 28.42 -40.07 36.09
N ASP A 105 27.18 -39.90 36.56
CA ASP A 105 26.25 -41.01 36.65
C ASP A 105 25.72 -41.49 35.28
N ILE A 106 25.39 -40.57 34.37
CA ILE A 106 24.81 -40.90 33.06
C ILE A 106 25.86 -41.49 32.11
N TYR A 107 27.05 -40.88 32.04
CA TYR A 107 28.12 -41.29 31.13
C TYR A 107 29.14 -42.25 31.76
N LYS A 108 28.98 -42.56 33.05
CA LYS A 108 29.92 -43.42 33.82
C LYS A 108 31.36 -42.91 33.73
N THR A 109 31.54 -41.60 33.89
CA THR A 109 32.83 -40.90 33.87
C THR A 109 33.25 -40.46 35.28
N ASN A 110 34.48 -39.94 35.39
CA ASN A 110 35.03 -39.34 36.60
C ASN A 110 35.46 -37.87 36.37
N MET A 111 34.66 -37.13 35.61
CA MET A 111 34.91 -35.70 35.33
C MET A 111 34.95 -34.93 36.65
N SER A 112 35.96 -34.08 36.82
CA SER A 112 36.11 -33.30 38.04
C SER A 112 35.21 -32.06 38.01
N LEU A 113 34.87 -31.54 39.18
CA LEU A 113 34.09 -30.30 39.29
C LEU A 113 34.78 -29.15 38.55
N ARG A 114 36.12 -29.14 38.63
CA ARG A 114 36.96 -28.16 37.94
C ARG A 114 36.79 -28.23 36.43
N ASP A 115 36.72 -29.42 35.85
CA ASP A 115 36.55 -29.58 34.41
C ASP A 115 35.16 -29.09 33.97
N VAL A 116 34.11 -29.38 34.76
CA VAL A 116 32.75 -28.89 34.50
C VAL A 116 32.68 -27.36 34.56
N THR A 117 33.29 -26.75 35.58
CA THR A 117 33.36 -25.29 35.71
C THR A 117 34.18 -24.66 34.58
N GLU A 118 35.28 -25.28 34.15
CA GLU A 118 36.09 -24.78 33.03
C GLU A 118 35.31 -24.82 31.70
N ILE A 119 34.57 -25.90 31.44
CA ILE A 119 33.70 -26.01 30.26
C ILE A 119 32.58 -24.96 30.32
N LYS A 120 31.97 -24.74 31.49
CA LYS A 120 30.96 -23.68 31.70
C LYS A 120 31.52 -22.30 31.38
N GLU A 121 32.67 -21.94 31.96
CA GLU A 121 33.28 -20.63 31.75
C GLU A 121 33.64 -20.39 30.28
N LEU A 122 34.17 -21.40 29.59
CA LEU A 122 34.46 -21.34 28.16
C LEU A 122 33.19 -21.18 27.33
N THR A 123 32.16 -21.98 27.61
CA THR A 123 30.86 -21.94 26.90
C THR A 123 30.18 -20.58 27.06
N LEU A 124 30.13 -20.05 28.29
CA LEU A 124 29.55 -18.75 28.57
C LEU A 124 30.39 -17.61 28.00
N ARG A 125 31.73 -17.75 27.93
CA ARG A 125 32.58 -16.77 27.26
C ARG A 125 32.35 -16.78 25.75
N GLU A 126 32.21 -17.94 25.11
CA GLU A 126 31.86 -18.07 23.69
C GLU A 126 30.50 -17.40 23.42
N MET A 127 29.45 -17.75 24.18
CA MET A 127 28.13 -17.12 24.05
C MET A 127 28.15 -15.61 24.29
N ASN A 128 28.94 -15.13 25.26
CA ASN A 128 29.09 -13.70 25.52
C ASN A 128 29.91 -12.97 24.44
N MET A 129 30.82 -13.65 23.74
CA MET A 129 31.47 -13.08 22.56
C MET A 129 30.47 -12.98 21.40
N ASP A 130 29.65 -14.01 21.17
CA ASP A 130 28.59 -14.00 20.16
C ASP A 130 27.57 -12.86 20.42
N LEU A 131 27.11 -12.73 21.66
CA LEU A 131 26.17 -11.67 22.07
C LEU A 131 26.79 -10.26 22.04
N LYS A 132 28.09 -10.13 22.32
CA LYS A 132 28.78 -8.83 22.30
C LYS A 132 29.13 -8.41 20.87
N GLU A 133 29.36 -9.35 19.96
CA GLU A 133 29.39 -9.09 18.52
C GLU A 133 28.03 -8.68 17.96
N ASP A 134 26.93 -9.19 18.49
CA ASP A 134 25.58 -8.75 18.09
C ASP A 134 25.24 -7.34 18.62
N PHE A 135 25.72 -6.97 19.82
CA PHE A 135 25.44 -5.66 20.44
C PHE A 135 26.36 -4.52 19.96
N ASP A 136 27.65 -4.79 19.71
CA ASP A 136 28.59 -3.76 19.23
C ASP A 136 28.43 -3.48 17.71
N ASN A 137 27.69 -4.30 16.96
CA ASN A 137 27.46 -4.17 15.52
C ASN A 137 26.02 -3.79 15.13
N GLY A 138 25.52 -2.67 15.65
CA GLY A 138 24.37 -1.95 15.07
C GLY A 138 24.61 -1.39 13.66
N LYS A 139 25.49 -2.00 12.86
CA LYS A 139 25.71 -1.78 11.44
C LYS A 139 25.47 -3.10 10.73
N GLU A 140 24.59 -3.11 9.73
CA GLU A 140 24.46 -4.22 8.78
C GLU A 140 25.85 -4.68 8.34
N TYR A 141 26.21 -5.91 8.71
CA TYR A 141 27.40 -6.56 8.18
C TYR A 141 27.28 -6.63 6.66
N THR A 142 28.22 -6.00 5.94
CA THR A 142 28.30 -6.26 4.51
C THR A 142 28.95 -7.62 4.29
N ILE A 143 28.63 -8.28 3.17
CA ILE A 143 29.20 -9.59 2.78
C ILE A 143 30.74 -9.58 2.81
N ARG A 144 31.37 -8.41 2.63
CA ARG A 144 32.83 -8.26 2.76
C ARG A 144 33.33 -8.48 4.18
N ASP A 145 32.56 -8.07 5.18
CA ASP A 145 32.91 -8.18 6.60
C ASP A 145 32.67 -9.61 7.10
N ILE A 146 31.60 -10.27 6.63
CA ILE A 146 31.34 -11.70 6.84
C ILE A 146 32.45 -12.55 6.20
N ASN A 147 32.84 -12.26 4.95
CA ASN A 147 33.95 -12.95 4.28
C ASN A 147 35.30 -12.72 4.98
N LYS A 148 35.49 -11.56 5.64
CA LYS A 148 36.68 -11.29 6.45
C LYS A 148 36.70 -12.10 7.74
N LYS A 149 35.53 -12.26 8.37
CA LYS A 149 35.35 -13.06 9.59
C LYS A 149 35.49 -14.56 9.30
N PHE A 150 34.91 -15.02 8.19
CA PHE A 150 35.13 -16.36 7.65
C PHE A 150 36.61 -16.58 7.28
N ALA A 151 37.30 -15.62 6.66
CA ALA A 151 38.74 -15.75 6.39
C ALA A 151 39.62 -15.77 7.66
N TYR A 152 39.14 -15.21 8.78
CA TYR A 152 39.86 -15.19 10.06
C TYR A 152 39.61 -16.46 10.90
N GLU A 153 38.37 -16.94 10.96
CA GLU A 153 38.00 -18.22 11.61
C GLU A 153 38.47 -19.43 10.79
N VAL A 154 38.50 -19.28 9.46
CA VAL A 154 39.17 -20.20 8.55
C VAL A 154 40.65 -19.79 8.43
N THR A 155 41.36 -19.74 9.55
CA THR A 155 42.83 -19.97 9.57
C THR A 155 43.18 -21.43 9.21
N GLY A 156 42.23 -22.19 8.66
CA GLY A 156 42.43 -23.37 7.81
C GLY A 156 42.31 -23.13 6.30
N ALA A 157 42.12 -21.88 5.82
CA ALA A 157 41.84 -21.58 4.40
C ALA A 157 43.12 -21.63 3.55
N ALA A 158 44.29 -21.69 4.21
CA ALA A 158 45.56 -21.87 3.55
C ALA A 158 45.72 -23.28 2.91
N ASN A 159 44.83 -24.24 3.20
CA ASN A 159 44.94 -25.64 2.76
C ASN A 159 43.69 -26.20 2.05
N LEU A 160 42.77 -25.36 1.55
CA LEU A 160 41.68 -25.86 0.70
C LEU A 160 42.21 -26.21 -0.69
N SER A 161 41.75 -27.33 -1.26
CA SER A 161 42.08 -27.67 -2.65
C SER A 161 41.53 -26.58 -3.59
N LYS A 162 42.14 -26.44 -4.76
CA LYS A 162 41.72 -25.46 -5.78
C LYS A 162 40.23 -25.61 -6.13
N ASP A 163 39.75 -26.85 -6.14
CA ASP A 163 38.34 -27.19 -6.40
C ASP A 163 37.42 -26.75 -5.25
N ALA A 164 37.86 -26.87 -3.99
CA ALA A 164 37.09 -26.43 -2.83
C ALA A 164 37.01 -24.90 -2.73
N GLN A 165 38.08 -24.19 -3.12
CA GLN A 165 38.06 -22.71 -3.21
C GLN A 165 37.09 -22.22 -4.29
N GLN A 166 37.11 -22.85 -5.47
CA GLN A 166 36.16 -22.54 -6.54
C GLN A 166 34.71 -22.86 -6.14
N ALA A 167 34.47 -23.95 -5.43
CA ALA A 167 33.14 -24.29 -4.93
C ALA A 167 32.60 -23.24 -3.94
N VAL A 168 33.44 -22.74 -3.03
CA VAL A 168 33.06 -21.66 -2.08
C VAL A 168 32.77 -20.35 -2.83
N GLU A 169 33.57 -19.99 -3.83
CA GLU A 169 33.35 -18.80 -4.64
C GLU A 169 32.02 -18.88 -5.42
N ILE A 170 31.75 -20.03 -6.06
CA ILE A 170 30.47 -20.30 -6.76
C ILE A 170 29.29 -20.26 -5.79
N LEU A 171 29.43 -20.81 -4.58
CA LEU A 171 28.37 -20.76 -3.56
C LEU A 171 28.08 -19.33 -3.12
N GLY A 172 29.10 -18.50 -2.93
CA GLY A 172 28.93 -17.08 -2.61
C GLY A 172 28.25 -16.30 -3.75
N GLU A 173 28.60 -16.56 -5.01
CA GLU A 173 27.93 -15.96 -6.17
C GLU A 173 26.47 -16.41 -6.29
N LYS A 174 26.19 -17.70 -6.03
CA LYS A 174 24.84 -18.25 -6.02
C LYS A 174 23.99 -17.61 -4.93
N GLU A 175 24.50 -17.46 -3.72
CA GLU A 175 23.75 -16.87 -2.60
C GLU A 175 23.40 -15.38 -2.86
N LEU A 176 24.32 -14.63 -3.47
CA LEU A 176 24.06 -13.28 -3.97
C LEU A 176 22.96 -13.25 -5.04
N LEU A 177 22.98 -14.22 -5.96
CA LEU A 177 21.96 -14.36 -7.00
C LEU A 177 20.59 -14.70 -6.39
N ASP A 178 20.53 -15.67 -5.48
CA ASP A 178 19.31 -16.11 -4.81
C ASP A 178 18.68 -14.98 -3.98
N THR A 179 19.50 -14.12 -3.37
CA THR A 179 19.05 -12.92 -2.66
C THR A 179 18.43 -11.91 -3.63
N ARG A 180 19.11 -11.60 -4.74
CA ARG A 180 18.55 -10.70 -5.78
C ARG A 180 17.27 -11.25 -6.39
N ILE A 181 17.18 -12.56 -6.60
CA ILE A 181 15.97 -13.22 -7.11
C ILE A 181 14.82 -13.01 -6.13
N ARG A 182 15.04 -13.25 -4.83
CA ARG A 182 14.02 -13.02 -3.79
C ARG A 182 13.58 -11.55 -3.73
N GLU A 183 14.51 -10.60 -3.77
CA GLU A 183 14.19 -9.17 -3.80
C GLU A 183 13.37 -8.78 -5.04
N ARG A 184 13.79 -9.23 -6.23
CA ARG A 184 13.05 -8.97 -7.48
C ARG A 184 11.68 -9.62 -7.50
N GLN A 185 11.54 -10.80 -6.90
CA GLN A 185 10.25 -11.47 -6.75
C GLN A 185 9.32 -10.66 -5.84
N ALA A 186 9.83 -10.18 -4.70
CA ALA A 186 9.06 -9.34 -3.79
C ALA A 186 8.64 -7.99 -4.41
N GLU A 187 9.49 -7.37 -5.23
CA GLU A 187 9.16 -6.17 -6.03
C GLU A 187 8.06 -6.48 -7.06
N LEU A 188 8.14 -7.64 -7.72
CA LEU A 188 7.16 -8.05 -8.73
C LEU A 188 5.78 -8.30 -8.09
N ASP A 189 5.75 -8.94 -6.92
CA ASP A 189 4.49 -9.27 -6.24
C ASP A 189 3.80 -8.02 -5.69
N GLU A 190 4.58 -7.05 -5.19
CA GLU A 190 4.06 -5.72 -4.82
C GLU A 190 3.44 -4.99 -6.02
N PHE A 191 3.97 -5.16 -7.23
CA PHE A 191 3.41 -4.54 -8.43
C PHE A 191 2.12 -5.24 -8.92
N LYS A 192 1.99 -6.56 -8.70
CA LYS A 192 0.85 -7.35 -9.19
C LYS A 192 -0.47 -6.93 -8.54
N SER A 193 -0.49 -6.69 -7.23
CA SER A 193 -1.73 -6.37 -6.51
C SER A 193 -2.37 -5.05 -6.97
N PRO A 194 -1.66 -3.89 -7.01
CA PRO A 194 -2.20 -2.65 -7.56
C PRO A 194 -2.59 -2.75 -9.04
N LYS A 195 -1.86 -3.56 -9.83
CA LYS A 195 -2.21 -3.83 -11.23
C LYS A 195 -3.55 -4.58 -11.34
N ALA A 196 -3.74 -5.65 -10.57
CA ALA A 196 -4.96 -6.44 -10.59
C ALA A 196 -6.17 -5.62 -10.15
N LYS A 197 -6.04 -4.84 -9.05
CA LYS A 197 -7.09 -3.91 -8.58
C LYS A 197 -7.49 -2.92 -9.68
N ARG A 198 -6.51 -2.35 -10.38
CA ARG A 198 -6.76 -1.39 -11.46
C ARG A 198 -7.46 -2.03 -12.66
N GLU A 199 -7.01 -3.21 -13.10
CA GLU A 199 -7.64 -3.94 -14.21
C GLU A 199 -9.09 -4.31 -13.87
N PHE A 200 -9.34 -4.79 -12.65
CA PHE A 200 -10.69 -5.04 -12.16
C PHE A 200 -11.59 -3.80 -12.25
N VAL A 201 -11.15 -2.67 -11.68
CA VAL A 201 -11.94 -1.42 -11.68
C VAL A 201 -12.21 -0.94 -13.10
N LYS A 202 -11.22 -1.06 -13.98
CA LYS A 202 -11.36 -0.70 -15.40
C LYS A 202 -12.44 -1.54 -16.08
N ASP A 203 -12.40 -2.85 -15.90
CA ASP A 203 -13.33 -3.76 -16.56
C ASP A 203 -14.78 -3.51 -16.11
N ARG A 204 -15.00 -3.19 -14.83
CA ARG A 204 -16.31 -2.81 -14.29
C ARG A 204 -16.80 -1.46 -14.80
N LEU A 205 -15.92 -0.45 -14.87
CA LEU A 205 -16.24 0.83 -15.49
C LEU A 205 -16.65 0.65 -16.96
N ASP A 206 -15.88 -0.14 -17.72
CA ASP A 206 -16.16 -0.44 -19.12
C ASP A 206 -17.49 -1.20 -19.27
N GLY A 207 -17.81 -2.11 -18.34
CA GLY A 207 -19.08 -2.84 -18.29
C GLY A 207 -20.28 -1.90 -18.14
N VAL A 208 -20.21 -0.94 -17.21
CA VAL A 208 -21.25 0.07 -17.02
C VAL A 208 -21.35 1.01 -18.23
N GLU A 209 -20.24 1.38 -18.85
CA GLU A 209 -20.25 2.24 -20.06
C GLU A 209 -20.85 1.56 -21.29
N LYS A 210 -20.69 0.25 -21.40
CA LYS A 210 -21.24 -0.57 -22.50
C LYS A 210 -22.65 -1.10 -22.22
N ASN A 211 -23.22 -0.79 -21.04
CA ASN A 211 -24.56 -1.23 -20.69
C ASN A 211 -25.60 -0.50 -21.55
N GLU A 212 -26.11 -1.18 -22.58
CA GLU A 212 -27.03 -0.61 -23.56
C GLU A 212 -28.36 -0.12 -22.94
N SER A 213 -28.83 -0.75 -21.86
CA SER A 213 -30.03 -0.32 -21.15
C SER A 213 -29.83 1.04 -20.45
N LEU A 214 -28.63 1.28 -19.90
CA LEU A 214 -28.32 2.49 -19.13
C LEU A 214 -27.78 3.64 -19.98
N LYS A 215 -27.22 3.34 -21.15
CA LYS A 215 -26.45 4.26 -21.99
C LYS A 215 -27.18 5.56 -22.30
N GLU A 216 -28.45 5.48 -22.69
CA GLU A 216 -29.27 6.67 -22.99
C GLU A 216 -29.43 7.55 -21.74
N SER A 217 -29.87 6.97 -20.62
CA SER A 217 -30.08 7.70 -19.37
C SER A 217 -28.79 8.31 -18.83
N LEU A 218 -27.66 7.59 -18.89
CA LEU A 218 -26.37 8.10 -18.44
C LEU A 218 -25.84 9.23 -19.33
N GLN A 219 -26.10 9.18 -20.64
CA GLN A 219 -25.73 10.26 -21.56
C GLN A 219 -26.57 11.53 -21.29
N ILE A 220 -27.88 11.37 -21.05
CA ILE A 220 -28.77 12.49 -20.68
C ILE A 220 -28.31 13.15 -19.38
N LEU A 221 -27.98 12.35 -18.34
CA LEU A 221 -27.48 12.88 -17.07
C LEU A 221 -26.17 13.66 -17.24
N LYS A 222 -25.27 13.19 -18.11
CA LYS A 222 -24.03 13.89 -18.43
C LYS A 222 -24.25 15.23 -19.14
N GLU A 223 -25.22 15.28 -20.05
CA GLU A 223 -25.59 16.53 -20.73
C GLU A 223 -26.28 17.51 -19.79
N LYS A 224 -27.14 17.00 -18.89
CA LYS A 224 -27.82 17.79 -17.88
C LYS A 224 -26.84 18.45 -16.93
N GLU A 225 -25.85 17.70 -16.43
CA GLU A 225 -24.80 18.25 -15.57
C GLU A 225 -24.03 19.40 -16.26
N LYS A 226 -23.67 19.26 -17.54
CA LYS A 226 -22.99 20.34 -18.29
C LYS A 226 -23.84 21.59 -18.42
N ILE A 227 -25.14 21.43 -18.66
CA ILE A 227 -26.06 22.57 -18.75
C ILE A 227 -26.24 23.23 -17.39
N GLU A 228 -26.32 22.46 -16.30
CA GLU A 228 -26.38 23.00 -14.95
C GLU A 228 -25.14 23.83 -14.58
N GLU A 229 -23.95 23.38 -14.99
CA GLU A 229 -22.72 24.16 -14.84
C GLU A 229 -22.75 25.47 -15.66
N GLN A 230 -23.26 25.43 -16.90
CA GLN A 230 -23.40 26.62 -17.75
C GLN A 230 -24.42 27.61 -17.19
N ILE A 231 -25.55 27.13 -16.67
CA ILE A 231 -26.57 27.93 -16.00
C ILE A 231 -25.95 28.63 -14.78
N LYS A 232 -25.29 27.90 -13.89
CA LYS A 232 -24.64 28.48 -12.71
C LYS A 232 -23.62 29.54 -13.08
N ALA A 233 -22.76 29.27 -14.06
CA ALA A 233 -21.76 30.23 -14.52
C ALA A 233 -22.40 31.51 -15.10
N LYS A 234 -23.53 31.37 -15.83
CA LYS A 234 -24.26 32.52 -16.38
C LYS A 234 -25.02 33.30 -15.31
N GLU A 235 -25.66 32.63 -14.37
CA GLU A 235 -26.32 33.26 -13.22
C GLU A 235 -25.31 34.04 -12.36
N GLU A 236 -24.10 33.51 -12.16
CA GLU A 236 -23.02 34.23 -11.49
C GLU A 236 -22.51 35.45 -12.30
N GLN A 237 -22.43 35.35 -13.62
CA GLN A 237 -22.05 36.49 -14.49
C GLN A 237 -23.09 37.60 -14.42
N ILE A 238 -24.38 37.26 -14.53
CA ILE A 238 -25.48 38.21 -14.41
C ILE A 238 -25.45 38.87 -13.02
N ALA A 239 -25.33 38.08 -11.95
CA ALA A 239 -25.29 38.61 -10.59
C ALA A 239 -24.08 39.53 -10.33
N LYS A 240 -22.92 39.27 -10.94
CA LYS A 240 -21.73 40.15 -10.84
C LYS A 240 -21.92 41.46 -11.60
N LYS A 241 -22.59 41.42 -12.75
CA LYS A 241 -22.96 42.60 -13.54
C LYS A 241 -23.99 43.46 -12.81
N GLU A 242 -25.04 42.86 -12.28
CA GLU A 242 -26.07 43.55 -11.48
C GLU A 242 -25.50 44.23 -10.23
N LYS A 243 -24.44 43.65 -9.63
CA LYS A 243 -23.75 44.23 -8.47
C LYS A 243 -22.68 45.28 -8.84
N GLY A 244 -22.42 45.51 -10.13
CA GLY A 244 -21.38 46.43 -10.59
C GLY A 244 -19.95 45.98 -10.25
N GLU A 245 -19.73 44.68 -10.07
CA GLU A 245 -18.42 44.11 -9.67
C GLU A 245 -17.52 43.74 -10.87
N GLU A 246 -18.02 43.85 -12.11
CA GLU A 246 -17.16 43.78 -13.31
C GLU A 246 -16.53 45.15 -13.62
N LYS A 247 -15.22 45.25 -13.46
CA LYS A 247 -14.44 46.23 -14.23
C LYS A 247 -14.44 45.73 -15.68
N GLU A 248 -15.08 46.46 -16.58
CA GLU A 248 -14.87 46.28 -18.01
C GLU A 248 -13.35 46.24 -18.29
N PRO A 249 -12.87 45.38 -19.22
CA PRO A 249 -11.54 45.56 -19.76
C PRO A 249 -11.52 46.91 -20.48
N SER A 250 -11.00 47.93 -19.79
CA SER A 250 -10.74 49.23 -20.39
C SER A 250 -9.86 49.01 -21.61
N PRO A 251 -10.25 49.46 -22.81
CA PRO A 251 -9.29 49.61 -23.89
C PRO A 251 -8.29 50.67 -23.42
N GLU A 252 -7.04 50.28 -23.19
CA GLU A 252 -5.94 51.25 -23.19
C GLU A 252 -5.91 51.90 -24.57
N GLN A 253 -6.47 53.11 -24.70
CA GLN A 253 -5.71 54.29 -25.14
C GLN A 253 -6.56 55.57 -25.22
N ASN A 254 -5.90 56.64 -24.75
CA ASN A 254 -6.17 58.07 -24.84
C ASN A 254 -7.16 58.68 -23.83
N GLU A 255 -6.57 59.36 -22.84
CA GLU A 255 -7.22 60.43 -22.07
C GLU A 255 -7.93 61.43 -22.99
N PRO A 256 -9.13 61.89 -22.61
CA PRO A 256 -9.54 63.27 -22.86
C PRO A 256 -9.78 64.02 -21.55
N GLN A 257 -9.31 65.27 -21.53
CA GLN A 257 -9.60 66.29 -20.54
C GLN A 257 -11.11 66.50 -20.28
N PRO A 258 -11.50 67.08 -19.12
CA PRO A 258 -12.89 67.23 -18.73
C PRO A 258 -13.59 68.29 -19.59
N GLY A 259 -14.47 67.84 -20.48
CA GLY A 259 -15.26 68.74 -21.32
C GLY A 259 -16.37 68.02 -22.05
N ARG A 260 -17.61 68.16 -21.54
CA ARG A 260 -18.90 67.80 -22.16
C ARG A 260 -18.93 66.42 -22.85
N GLU A 261 -19.24 65.40 -22.07
CA GLU A 261 -19.81 64.17 -22.63
C GLU A 261 -21.10 64.54 -23.39
N ASN A 262 -21.12 64.26 -24.69
CA ASN A 262 -22.32 64.38 -25.50
C ASN A 262 -23.29 63.30 -25.05
N GLY A 263 -24.50 63.65 -24.59
CA GLY A 263 -25.51 62.69 -24.13
C GLY A 263 -25.85 61.57 -25.14
N ALA A 264 -25.56 61.79 -26.43
CA ALA A 264 -25.73 60.80 -27.48
C ALA A 264 -24.73 59.61 -27.41
N GLU A 265 -23.50 59.81 -26.93
CA GLU A 265 -22.54 58.71 -26.77
C GLU A 265 -22.87 57.88 -25.52
N GLN A 266 -23.29 58.54 -24.44
CA GLN A 266 -23.73 57.86 -23.21
C GLN A 266 -25.03 57.06 -23.43
N GLU A 267 -25.96 57.56 -24.26
CA GLU A 267 -27.14 56.80 -24.70
C GLU A 267 -26.77 55.58 -25.55
N ASP A 268 -25.75 55.66 -26.41
CA ASP A 268 -25.28 54.53 -27.25
C ASP A 268 -24.59 53.44 -26.39
N TRP A 269 -23.87 53.84 -25.34
CA TRP A 269 -23.30 52.91 -24.35
C TRP A 269 -24.35 52.24 -23.47
N ASN A 270 -25.32 53.00 -22.96
CA ASN A 270 -26.45 52.44 -22.20
C ASN A 270 -27.25 51.45 -23.04
N LYS A 271 -27.50 51.78 -24.32
CA LYS A 271 -28.20 50.88 -25.23
C LYS A 271 -27.41 49.60 -25.50
N ARG A 272 -26.08 49.66 -25.64
CA ARG A 272 -25.23 48.46 -25.75
C ARG A 272 -25.23 47.62 -24.48
N ALA A 273 -25.26 48.25 -23.31
CA ALA A 273 -25.35 47.55 -22.03
C ALA A 273 -26.70 46.82 -21.90
N ASP A 274 -27.81 47.49 -22.21
CA ASP A 274 -29.16 46.91 -22.21
C ASP A 274 -29.28 45.76 -23.23
N GLU A 275 -28.71 45.92 -24.42
CA GLU A 275 -28.68 44.87 -25.45
C GLU A 275 -27.86 43.64 -24.99
N LEU A 276 -26.75 43.84 -24.27
CA LEU A 276 -25.93 42.76 -23.72
C LEU A 276 -26.61 42.06 -22.54
N GLU A 277 -27.30 42.80 -21.67
CA GLU A 277 -28.08 42.23 -20.57
C GLU A 277 -29.21 41.36 -21.12
N MET A 278 -29.98 41.87 -22.09
CA MET A 278 -31.03 41.12 -22.77
C MET A 278 -30.50 39.87 -23.50
N GLN A 279 -29.28 39.92 -24.05
CA GLN A 279 -28.62 38.74 -24.62
C GLN A 279 -28.31 37.68 -23.55
N HIS A 280 -27.80 38.08 -22.39
CA HIS A 280 -27.51 37.14 -21.29
C HIS A 280 -28.77 36.52 -20.70
N GLU A 281 -29.83 37.30 -20.52
CA GLU A 281 -31.13 36.80 -20.08
C GLU A 281 -31.68 35.76 -21.07
N LYS A 282 -31.64 36.07 -22.36
CA LYS A 282 -32.10 35.16 -23.42
C LYS A 282 -31.27 33.87 -23.48
N GLU A 283 -29.94 33.97 -23.37
CA GLU A 283 -29.07 32.79 -23.31
C GLU A 283 -29.37 31.92 -22.08
N LEU A 284 -29.66 32.54 -20.92
CA LEU A 284 -30.05 31.81 -19.71
C LEU A 284 -31.40 31.10 -19.89
N GLU A 285 -32.37 31.76 -20.52
CA GLU A 285 -33.67 31.16 -20.83
C GLU A 285 -33.55 29.97 -21.79
N ASP A 286 -32.75 30.09 -22.85
CA ASP A 286 -32.44 28.99 -23.78
C ASP A 286 -31.78 27.79 -23.05
N LEU A 287 -30.92 28.04 -22.06
CA LEU A 287 -30.32 26.99 -21.24
C LEU A 287 -31.35 26.31 -20.32
N LYS A 288 -32.27 27.07 -19.71
CA LYS A 288 -33.35 26.54 -18.86
C LYS A 288 -34.36 25.71 -19.66
N ASP A 289 -34.68 26.11 -20.89
CA ASP A 289 -35.50 25.32 -21.81
C ASP A 289 -34.81 23.99 -22.18
N LYS A 290 -33.51 24.03 -22.51
CA LYS A 290 -32.74 22.80 -22.77
C LYS A 290 -32.70 21.87 -21.55
N GLN A 291 -32.51 22.42 -20.34
CA GLN A 291 -32.55 21.64 -19.09
C GLN A 291 -33.91 20.94 -18.92
N SER A 292 -35.01 21.64 -19.18
CA SER A 292 -36.37 21.10 -19.09
C SER A 292 -36.60 19.98 -20.12
N LYS A 293 -36.11 20.14 -21.36
CA LYS A 293 -36.16 19.10 -22.40
C LYS A 293 -35.36 17.86 -22.02
N LEU A 294 -34.17 18.03 -21.42
CA LEU A 294 -33.36 16.91 -20.94
C LEU A 294 -34.05 16.16 -19.79
N GLU A 295 -34.74 16.87 -18.89
CA GLU A 295 -35.51 16.21 -17.83
C GLU A 295 -36.65 15.37 -18.42
N ALA A 296 -37.40 15.91 -19.39
CA ALA A 296 -38.44 15.14 -20.07
C ALA A 296 -37.87 13.89 -20.79
N ASN A 297 -36.72 14.04 -21.46
CA ASN A 297 -36.04 12.92 -22.10
C ASN A 297 -35.55 11.88 -21.08
N PHE A 298 -35.06 12.31 -19.93
CA PHE A 298 -34.68 11.41 -18.83
C PHE A 298 -35.89 10.62 -18.34
N GLN A 299 -37.02 11.28 -18.06
CA GLN A 299 -38.23 10.59 -17.64
C GLN A 299 -38.73 9.57 -18.66
N LYS A 300 -38.53 9.84 -19.96
CA LYS A 300 -38.84 8.91 -21.05
C LYS A 300 -37.86 7.73 -21.11
N SER A 301 -36.57 7.95 -20.85
CA SER A 301 -35.59 6.86 -20.81
C SER A 301 -35.83 5.94 -19.61
N ILE A 302 -36.34 6.47 -18.48
CA ILE A 302 -36.81 5.65 -17.35
C ILE A 302 -38.02 4.79 -17.76
N ASP A 303 -38.97 5.33 -18.52
CA ASP A 303 -40.09 4.51 -19.03
C ASP A 303 -39.60 3.36 -19.91
N ASN A 304 -38.60 3.60 -20.77
CA ASN A 304 -37.99 2.54 -21.59
C ASN A 304 -37.30 1.48 -20.72
N LEU A 305 -36.58 1.90 -19.67
CA LEU A 305 -35.92 1.01 -18.71
C LEU A 305 -36.94 0.13 -17.96
N MET A 306 -38.03 0.71 -17.47
CA MET A 306 -39.08 -0.03 -16.76
C MET A 306 -39.86 -1.00 -17.65
N ASN A 307 -40.02 -0.66 -18.94
CA ASN A 307 -40.70 -1.51 -19.92
C ASN A 307 -39.80 -2.60 -20.51
N SER A 308 -38.54 -2.68 -20.07
CA SER A 308 -37.58 -3.72 -20.45
C SER A 308 -37.07 -4.44 -19.19
N ASP A 309 -36.23 -5.47 -19.37
CA ASP A 309 -35.49 -6.10 -18.25
C ASP A 309 -34.34 -5.21 -17.72
N GLY A 310 -34.38 -3.90 -18.00
CA GLY A 310 -33.30 -2.94 -17.73
C GLY A 310 -33.08 -2.64 -16.24
N ILE A 311 -34.05 -2.92 -15.37
CA ILE A 311 -33.92 -2.71 -13.92
C ILE A 311 -32.81 -3.59 -13.32
N ASN A 312 -32.70 -4.84 -13.77
CA ASN A 312 -31.59 -5.71 -13.36
C ASN A 312 -30.25 -5.13 -13.81
N GLY A 313 -30.20 -4.50 -14.98
CA GLY A 313 -29.02 -3.81 -15.47
C GLY A 313 -28.59 -2.63 -14.57
N ILE A 314 -29.54 -1.93 -13.95
CA ILE A 314 -29.27 -0.86 -12.97
C ILE A 314 -28.65 -1.43 -11.70
N ILE A 315 -29.26 -2.49 -11.14
CA ILE A 315 -28.78 -3.13 -9.90
C ILE A 315 -27.39 -3.71 -10.11
N THR A 316 -27.17 -4.46 -11.19
CA THR A 316 -25.85 -5.00 -11.53
C THR A 316 -24.81 -3.88 -11.65
N ALA A 317 -25.13 -2.78 -12.34
CA ALA A 317 -24.21 -1.65 -12.47
C ALA A 317 -23.86 -1.03 -11.11
N LEU A 318 -24.84 -0.88 -10.20
CA LEU A 318 -24.58 -0.39 -8.84
C LEU A 318 -23.68 -1.33 -8.04
N GLN A 319 -23.95 -2.64 -8.09
CA GLN A 319 -23.10 -3.63 -7.43
C GLN A 319 -21.67 -3.62 -7.97
N GLU A 320 -21.49 -3.49 -9.29
CA GLU A 320 -20.17 -3.38 -9.91
C GLU A 320 -19.42 -2.11 -9.48
N MET A 321 -20.13 -0.99 -9.35
CA MET A 321 -19.55 0.27 -8.90
C MET A 321 -19.21 0.22 -7.40
N ASP A 322 -20.09 -0.32 -6.55
CA ASP A 322 -19.82 -0.51 -5.12
C ASP A 322 -18.61 -1.41 -4.90
N ARG A 323 -18.52 -2.55 -5.61
CA ARG A 323 -17.34 -3.44 -5.57
C ARG A 323 -16.07 -2.72 -5.99
N SER A 324 -16.16 -1.86 -7.00
CA SER A 324 -15.01 -1.05 -7.42
C SER A 324 -14.60 -0.05 -6.33
N LEU A 325 -15.57 0.60 -5.67
CA LEU A 325 -15.32 1.51 -4.54
C LEU A 325 -14.74 0.79 -3.32
N GLU A 326 -15.20 -0.43 -3.01
CA GLU A 326 -14.60 -1.28 -1.97
C GLU A 326 -13.11 -1.50 -2.22
N MET A 327 -12.75 -1.87 -3.46
CA MET A 327 -11.36 -2.14 -3.83
C MET A 327 -10.46 -0.90 -3.83
N MET A 328 -11.01 0.30 -4.11
CA MET A 328 -10.23 1.55 -4.15
C MET A 328 -10.16 2.26 -2.80
N LEU A 329 -11.26 2.28 -2.05
CA LEU A 329 -11.43 3.14 -0.87
C LEU A 329 -11.43 2.37 0.45
N LYS A 330 -11.21 1.05 0.42
CA LYS A 330 -11.35 0.17 1.60
C LYS A 330 -12.71 0.36 2.30
N GLN A 331 -13.77 0.67 1.54
CA GLN A 331 -15.13 0.63 2.07
C GLN A 331 -15.44 -0.81 2.48
N GLY A 332 -16.04 -0.98 3.66
CA GLY A 332 -16.33 -2.32 4.18
C GLY A 332 -17.34 -3.03 3.29
N LYS A 333 -17.08 -4.30 2.98
CA LYS A 333 -18.00 -5.20 2.26
C LYS A 333 -19.44 -5.15 2.83
N GLU A 334 -19.54 -4.98 4.15
CA GLU A 334 -20.81 -4.83 4.86
C GLU A 334 -21.61 -3.60 4.43
N GLU A 335 -20.96 -2.47 4.13
CA GLU A 335 -21.62 -1.24 3.69
C GLU A 335 -22.23 -1.41 2.29
N SER A 336 -21.53 -2.10 1.40
CA SER A 336 -22.01 -2.42 0.05
C SER A 336 -23.21 -3.37 0.07
N ILE A 337 -23.14 -4.43 0.88
CA ILE A 337 -24.26 -5.36 1.08
C ILE A 337 -25.49 -4.63 1.66
N ALA A 338 -25.27 -3.74 2.63
CA ALA A 338 -26.35 -2.95 3.22
C ALA A 338 -27.02 -2.02 2.20
N LYS A 339 -26.24 -1.37 1.33
CA LYS A 339 -26.76 -0.53 0.24
C LYS A 339 -27.57 -1.34 -0.76
N ASP A 340 -27.05 -2.48 -1.19
CA ASP A 340 -27.74 -3.37 -2.14
C ASP A 340 -29.11 -3.81 -1.60
N ARG A 341 -29.14 -4.25 -0.34
CA ARG A 341 -30.37 -4.59 0.35
C ARG A 341 -31.34 -3.42 0.44
N GLN A 342 -30.85 -2.22 0.82
CA GLN A 342 -31.69 -1.03 0.91
C GLN A 342 -32.31 -0.64 -0.44
N ARG A 343 -31.55 -0.76 -1.54
CA ARG A 343 -32.07 -0.50 -2.89
C ARG A 343 -33.17 -1.48 -3.26
N GLN A 344 -32.97 -2.76 -2.96
CA GLN A 344 -33.98 -3.79 -3.22
C GLN A 344 -35.25 -3.54 -2.40
N GLU A 345 -35.12 -3.28 -1.11
CA GLU A 345 -36.25 -2.96 -0.22
C GLU A 345 -37.00 -1.71 -0.71
N ASN A 346 -36.28 -0.67 -1.15
CA ASN A 346 -36.89 0.55 -1.70
C ASN A 346 -37.65 0.28 -3.00
N LEU A 347 -37.12 -0.55 -3.89
CA LEU A 347 -37.81 -0.95 -5.13
C LEU A 347 -39.06 -1.75 -4.84
N ASP A 348 -38.98 -2.73 -3.93
CA ASP A 348 -40.10 -3.59 -3.56
C ASP A 348 -41.23 -2.79 -2.92
N LEU A 349 -40.90 -1.83 -2.03
CA LEU A 349 -41.88 -0.92 -1.42
C LEU A 349 -42.54 -0.01 -2.46
N ALA A 350 -41.80 0.40 -3.49
CA ALA A 350 -42.30 1.31 -4.50
C ALA A 350 -43.08 0.60 -5.63
N PHE A 351 -42.92 -0.72 -5.82
CA PHE A 351 -43.33 -1.49 -7.00
C PHE A 351 -44.79 -1.26 -7.44
N ASP A 352 -45.75 -1.31 -6.51
CA ASP A 352 -47.17 -1.12 -6.80
C ASP A 352 -47.63 0.35 -6.70
N SER A 353 -46.70 1.30 -6.57
CA SER A 353 -46.99 2.72 -6.37
C SER A 353 -46.58 3.59 -7.57
N PRO A 354 -47.19 4.77 -7.74
CA PRO A 354 -46.71 5.78 -8.69
C PRO A 354 -45.25 6.21 -8.46
N LYS A 355 -44.68 5.93 -7.28
CA LYS A 355 -43.29 6.24 -6.93
C LYS A 355 -42.29 5.24 -7.51
N PHE A 356 -42.72 4.13 -8.09
CA PHE A 356 -41.80 3.14 -8.69
C PHE A 356 -40.89 3.78 -9.74
N LYS A 357 -41.46 4.62 -10.61
CA LYS A 357 -40.71 5.35 -11.63
C LYS A 357 -39.66 6.28 -11.02
N GLU A 358 -40.02 6.97 -9.96
CA GLU A 358 -39.10 7.85 -9.22
C GLU A 358 -37.96 7.04 -8.60
N ALA A 359 -38.27 5.91 -7.95
CA ALA A 359 -37.28 5.02 -7.36
C ALA A 359 -36.29 4.46 -8.40
N VAL A 360 -36.78 4.02 -9.56
CA VAL A 360 -35.92 3.59 -10.69
C VAL A 360 -35.06 4.75 -11.19
N GLY A 361 -35.64 5.94 -11.34
CA GLY A 361 -34.91 7.15 -11.74
C GLY A 361 -33.79 7.52 -10.77
N ASP A 362 -34.03 7.39 -9.46
CA ASP A 362 -33.04 7.68 -8.42
C ASP A 362 -31.89 6.66 -8.42
N LEU A 363 -32.17 5.38 -8.67
CA LEU A 363 -31.10 4.38 -8.85
C LEU A 363 -30.23 4.68 -10.07
N VAL A 364 -30.81 5.16 -11.18
CA VAL A 364 -30.01 5.57 -12.36
C VAL A 364 -29.12 6.77 -12.05
N LYS A 365 -29.63 7.76 -11.29
CA LYS A 365 -28.80 8.88 -10.79
C LYS A 365 -27.71 8.40 -9.84
N GLU A 366 -27.99 7.40 -9.03
CA GLU A 366 -27.00 6.76 -8.17
C GLU A 366 -25.89 6.09 -9.00
N VAL A 367 -26.25 5.30 -10.04
CA VAL A 367 -25.26 4.71 -10.97
C VAL A 367 -24.36 5.79 -11.55
N TYR A 368 -24.94 6.90 -12.02
CA TYR A 368 -24.18 8.00 -12.58
C TYR A 368 -23.20 8.61 -11.56
N THR A 369 -23.66 8.81 -10.34
CA THR A 369 -22.86 9.38 -9.25
C THR A 369 -21.72 8.45 -8.83
N GLN A 370 -22.01 7.16 -8.64
CA GLN A 370 -20.99 6.17 -8.28
C GLN A 370 -19.97 5.98 -9.40
N ARG A 371 -20.41 5.88 -10.65
CA ARG A 371 -19.52 5.82 -11.82
C ARG A 371 -18.53 6.97 -11.82
N LYS A 372 -18.95 8.19 -11.50
CA LYS A 372 -18.05 9.35 -11.41
C LYS A 372 -17.02 9.19 -10.30
N LYS A 373 -17.43 8.73 -9.12
CA LYS A 373 -16.51 8.44 -8.00
C LYS A 373 -15.50 7.37 -8.38
N VAL A 374 -15.97 6.26 -8.96
CA VAL A 374 -15.12 5.16 -9.42
C VAL A 374 -14.14 5.63 -10.48
N LYS A 375 -14.59 6.44 -11.45
CA LYS A 375 -13.71 7.02 -12.48
C LYS A 375 -12.66 7.97 -11.91
N GLY A 376 -13.00 8.72 -10.85
CA GLY A 376 -12.06 9.55 -10.10
C GLY A 376 -10.98 8.71 -9.43
N GLY A 377 -11.38 7.71 -8.63
CA GLY A 377 -10.44 6.79 -7.97
C GLY A 377 -9.57 6.01 -8.96
N PHE A 378 -10.13 5.55 -10.09
CA PHE A 378 -9.36 4.90 -11.14
C PHE A 378 -8.27 5.81 -11.72
N LYS A 379 -8.56 7.12 -11.88
CA LYS A 379 -7.57 8.10 -12.33
C LYS A 379 -6.45 8.29 -11.30
N GLU A 380 -6.78 8.27 -10.01
CA GLU A 380 -5.79 8.30 -8.92
C GLU A 380 -4.88 7.07 -8.99
N MET A 381 -5.43 5.87 -9.19
CA MET A 381 -4.64 4.64 -9.37
C MET A 381 -3.71 4.68 -10.59
N GLU A 382 -4.13 5.28 -11.72
CA GLU A 382 -3.25 5.47 -12.89
C GLU A 382 -2.16 6.51 -12.62
N ASN A 383 -2.47 7.57 -11.87
CA ASN A 383 -1.47 8.55 -11.44
C ASN A 383 -0.43 7.91 -10.51
N GLU A 384 -0.87 7.08 -9.54
CA GLU A 384 0.00 6.32 -8.65
C GLU A 384 0.93 5.40 -9.43
N ARG A 385 0.41 4.66 -10.41
CA ARG A 385 1.21 3.82 -11.30
C ARG A 385 2.24 4.64 -12.08
N ALA A 386 1.83 5.79 -12.62
CA ALA A 386 2.74 6.66 -13.36
C ALA A 386 3.85 7.22 -12.45
N ASN A 387 3.49 7.61 -11.23
CA ASN A 387 4.42 8.08 -10.20
C ASN A 387 5.40 6.98 -9.78
N TYR A 388 4.92 5.74 -9.61
CA TYR A 388 5.75 4.58 -9.33
C TYR A 388 6.79 4.38 -10.44
N ALA A 389 6.36 4.34 -11.70
CA ALA A 389 7.27 4.14 -12.84
C ALA A 389 8.33 5.25 -12.94
N LYS A 390 7.93 6.51 -12.74
CA LYS A 390 8.85 7.66 -12.74
C LYS A 390 9.85 7.59 -11.58
N LEU A 391 9.38 7.25 -10.38
CA LEU A 391 10.21 7.15 -9.18
C LEU A 391 11.19 5.98 -9.31
N GLN A 392 10.74 4.82 -9.76
CA GLN A 392 11.59 3.65 -10.02
C GLN A 392 12.69 3.96 -11.03
N THR A 393 12.33 4.52 -12.18
CA THR A 393 13.31 4.87 -13.23
C THR A 393 14.34 5.88 -12.71
N THR A 394 13.90 6.86 -11.92
CA THR A 394 14.79 7.86 -11.33
C THR A 394 15.69 7.23 -10.27
N TYR A 395 15.11 6.45 -9.35
CA TYR A 395 15.83 5.77 -8.30
C TYR A 395 16.95 4.88 -8.86
N GLU A 396 16.65 4.04 -9.84
CA GLU A 396 17.64 3.18 -10.48
C GLU A 396 18.75 3.99 -11.16
N LYS A 397 18.40 5.11 -11.81
CA LYS A 397 19.37 5.98 -12.48
C LYS A 397 20.30 6.70 -11.49
N GLU A 398 19.75 7.28 -10.43
CA GLU A 398 20.52 8.07 -9.46
C GLU A 398 21.34 7.16 -8.52
N THR A 399 20.90 5.94 -8.23
CA THR A 399 21.62 5.02 -7.32
C THR A 399 22.68 4.17 -8.02
N LYS A 400 22.66 4.04 -9.35
CA LYS A 400 23.59 3.19 -10.14
C LYS A 400 25.08 3.45 -9.86
N LYS A 401 25.46 4.69 -9.52
CA LYS A 401 26.84 5.09 -9.24
C LYS A 401 27.05 5.53 -7.77
N GLY A 402 26.09 5.22 -6.91
CA GLY A 402 25.97 5.82 -5.58
C GLY A 402 25.23 7.15 -5.64
N LEU A 403 24.37 7.38 -4.64
CA LEU A 403 23.51 8.57 -4.58
C LEU A 403 24.33 9.80 -4.15
N ASP A 404 24.43 10.81 -5.03
CA ASP A 404 25.06 12.09 -4.75
C ASP A 404 24.07 13.13 -4.20
N VAL A 405 24.54 14.34 -3.86
CA VAL A 405 23.71 15.39 -3.27
C VAL A 405 22.56 15.80 -4.20
N LYS A 406 22.82 15.88 -5.51
CA LYS A 406 21.81 16.28 -6.51
C LYS A 406 20.75 15.20 -6.69
N GLY A 407 21.16 13.93 -6.77
CA GLY A 407 20.28 12.78 -6.82
C GLY A 407 19.43 12.67 -5.55
N TYR A 408 20.03 12.91 -4.38
CA TYR A 408 19.31 12.96 -3.10
C TYR A 408 18.22 14.04 -3.09
N GLU A 409 18.53 15.29 -3.46
CA GLU A 409 17.54 16.37 -3.51
C GLU A 409 16.41 16.07 -4.50
N LYS A 410 16.75 15.49 -5.65
CA LYS A 410 15.78 15.12 -6.68
C LYS A 410 14.84 14.02 -6.19
N LEU A 411 15.35 12.94 -5.62
CA LEU A 411 14.53 11.85 -5.07
C LEU A 411 13.68 12.34 -3.89
N LYS A 412 14.24 13.16 -3.00
CA LYS A 412 13.51 13.75 -1.88
C LYS A 412 12.35 14.63 -2.37
N LYS A 413 12.58 15.47 -3.38
CA LYS A 413 11.54 16.30 -3.98
C LYS A 413 10.45 15.43 -4.61
N MET A 414 10.83 14.44 -5.42
CA MET A 414 9.87 13.53 -6.05
C MET A 414 9.02 12.78 -5.03
N MET A 415 9.62 12.26 -3.95
CA MET A 415 8.87 11.63 -2.87
C MET A 415 7.84 12.58 -2.25
N GLY A 416 8.24 13.82 -1.95
CA GLY A 416 7.33 14.83 -1.39
C GLY A 416 6.24 15.30 -2.36
N ASP A 417 6.51 15.32 -3.67
CA ASP A 417 5.50 15.63 -4.69
C ASP A 417 4.50 14.47 -4.82
N ILE A 418 4.99 13.21 -4.82
CA ILE A 418 4.17 11.99 -4.88
C ILE A 418 3.23 11.88 -3.66
N GLU A 419 3.71 12.18 -2.46
CA GLU A 419 2.86 12.16 -1.26
C GLU A 419 1.72 13.17 -1.30
N LYS A 420 1.92 14.31 -1.98
CA LYS A 420 0.89 15.35 -2.15
C LYS A 420 -0.09 15.03 -3.26
N GLU A 421 0.42 14.54 -4.40
CA GLU A 421 -0.38 14.27 -5.59
C GLU A 421 -1.13 12.95 -5.50
N THR A 422 -0.59 11.97 -4.79
CA THR A 422 -1.11 10.60 -4.68
C THR A 422 -1.04 10.09 -3.23
N PRO A 423 -2.03 10.45 -2.39
CA PRO A 423 -2.00 10.14 -0.96
C PRO A 423 -1.92 8.65 -0.62
N ASN A 424 -2.47 7.77 -1.45
CA ASN A 424 -2.46 6.32 -1.22
C ASN A 424 -1.19 5.63 -1.74
N PHE A 425 -0.23 6.36 -2.32
CA PHE A 425 0.97 5.77 -2.92
C PHE A 425 1.76 4.88 -1.94
N LYS A 426 1.86 5.30 -0.68
CA LYS A 426 2.55 4.55 0.37
C LYS A 426 1.84 3.23 0.72
N ASP A 427 0.51 3.22 0.65
CA ASP A 427 -0.30 2.03 0.89
C ASP A 427 -0.29 1.08 -0.32
N SER A 428 -0.27 1.64 -1.53
CA SER A 428 -0.23 0.89 -2.80
C SER A 428 1.16 0.28 -3.07
N TYR A 429 2.24 0.94 -2.65
CA TYR A 429 3.63 0.54 -2.90
C TYR A 429 4.53 0.67 -1.65
N PRO A 430 4.20 0.00 -0.53
CA PRO A 430 4.86 0.20 0.76
C PRO A 430 6.35 -0.15 0.78
N LYS A 431 6.77 -1.28 0.20
CA LYS A 431 8.17 -1.72 0.18
C LYS A 431 9.01 -0.80 -0.70
N PHE A 432 8.52 -0.46 -1.89
CA PHE A 432 9.25 0.45 -2.77
C PHE A 432 9.37 1.86 -2.16
N TYR A 433 8.29 2.37 -1.56
CA TYR A 433 8.32 3.64 -0.84
C TYR A 433 9.36 3.61 0.30
N GLN A 434 9.35 2.55 1.11
CA GLN A 434 10.30 2.38 2.21
C GLN A 434 11.74 2.29 1.71
N LYS A 435 12.00 1.51 0.66
CA LYS A 435 13.33 1.37 0.03
C LYS A 435 13.92 2.72 -0.39
N VAL A 436 13.12 3.56 -1.05
CA VAL A 436 13.57 4.91 -1.45
C VAL A 436 13.83 5.78 -0.21
N ASN A 437 12.93 5.73 0.77
CA ASN A 437 13.05 6.51 2.00
C ASN A 437 14.31 6.13 2.81
N ASP A 438 14.56 4.84 2.99
CA ASP A 438 15.73 4.33 3.73
C ASP A 438 17.03 4.75 3.02
N THR A 439 17.05 4.69 1.69
CA THR A 439 18.18 5.18 0.89
C THR A 439 18.43 6.68 1.11
N LEU A 440 17.37 7.49 1.18
CA LEU A 440 17.47 8.92 1.46
C LEU A 440 18.04 9.17 2.87
N VAL A 441 17.55 8.44 3.89
CA VAL A 441 18.03 8.55 5.28
C VAL A 441 19.52 8.19 5.37
N GLN A 442 19.91 7.03 4.85
CA GLN A 442 21.31 6.59 4.86
C GLN A 442 22.24 7.56 4.13
N THR A 443 21.77 8.16 3.03
CA THR A 443 22.57 9.10 2.24
C THR A 443 22.69 10.45 2.94
N LYS A 444 21.63 10.93 3.59
CA LYS A 444 21.66 12.14 4.41
C LYS A 444 22.73 12.04 5.51
N ASP A 445 22.81 10.91 6.19
CA ASP A 445 23.81 10.68 7.24
C ASP A 445 25.23 10.64 6.67
N LYS A 446 25.43 10.02 5.50
CA LYS A 446 26.73 10.03 4.80
C LYS A 446 27.15 11.44 4.38
N ILE A 447 26.22 12.27 3.88
CA ILE A 447 26.49 13.66 3.48
C ILE A 447 26.83 14.51 4.72
N LEU A 448 26.04 14.42 5.80
CA LEU A 448 26.29 15.12 7.07
C LEU A 448 27.64 14.75 7.70
N ASN A 449 27.99 13.46 7.69
CA ASN A 449 29.26 12.99 8.26
C ASN A 449 30.47 13.42 7.42
N LYS A 450 30.35 13.53 6.10
CA LYS A 450 31.41 14.14 5.25
C LYS A 450 31.60 15.62 5.54
N ALA A 451 30.52 16.37 5.76
CA ALA A 451 30.60 17.80 6.10
C ALA A 451 31.29 18.03 7.46
N LYS A 452 30.96 17.22 8.49
CA LYS A 452 31.62 17.27 9.81
C LYS A 452 33.09 16.80 9.78
N GLY A 453 33.42 15.83 8.92
CA GLY A 453 34.80 15.38 8.72
C GLY A 453 35.71 16.45 8.12
N GLN A 454 35.18 17.28 7.22
CA GLN A 454 35.93 18.40 6.62
C GLN A 454 36.15 19.58 7.60
N GLU A 455 35.26 19.82 8.56
CA GLU A 455 35.49 20.80 9.62
C GLU A 455 36.67 20.39 10.53
N ASN A 456 36.79 19.10 10.86
CA ASN A 456 37.88 18.58 11.70
C ASN A 456 39.25 18.51 11.01
N GLU A 457 39.30 18.40 9.67
CA GLU A 457 40.58 18.48 8.92
C GLU A 457 41.06 19.92 8.75
N ASN A 458 40.14 20.89 8.61
CA ASN A 458 40.50 22.31 8.53
C ASN A 458 41.02 22.88 9.86
N ASP A 459 40.62 22.33 11.01
CA ASP A 459 41.18 22.71 12.32
C ASP A 459 42.53 22.06 12.62
N ARG A 460 42.82 20.87 12.08
CA ARG A 460 44.16 20.24 12.21
C ARG A 460 45.20 20.84 11.25
N GLY A 461 44.77 21.45 10.14
CA GLY A 461 45.65 22.15 9.20
C GLY A 461 46.09 23.56 9.63
N ARG A 462 45.54 24.10 10.73
CA ARG A 462 45.90 25.42 11.29
C ARG A 462 46.79 25.37 12.54
N SER A 463 47.19 24.18 12.99
CA SER A 463 48.22 23.99 14.03
C SER A 463 49.44 23.29 13.45
N LEU A 464 50.15 23.97 12.55
CA LEU A 464 51.58 23.77 12.29
C LEU A 464 52.24 25.13 12.04
#